data_AF-A0A3S9P121-F1
#
_entry.id   AF-A0A3S9P121-F1
#
_cell.length_a   1.000
_cell.length_b   1.000
_cell.length_c   1.000
_cell.angle_alpha   90.00
_cell.angle_beta   90.00
_cell.angle_gamma   90.00
#
_symmetry.space_group_name_H-M   'P 1'
#
loop_
_entity.id
_entity.type
_entity.pdbx_description
1 polymer ?
#
loop_
_entity_poly.entity_id
_entity_poly.type
_entity_poly.pdbx_seq_one_letter_code
_entity_poly.pdbx_strand_id
1 'polypeptide(L)'
;MSTPQNNKMYDLSQLELLSRGDDSFITKMLDSFNSTLKEGISGINEAKKYNDWENLSKQVHKLKPSMQILGVNSLKDLICSLENDYKTENFNENSLIEKTDAFLENCRTLLIQTQQILHK
;
A
#
# COMPACT_ATOMS: atom_id res chain seq x y z
N MET A 1 19.64 -26.23 -4.25
CA MET A 1 19.95 -24.83 -3.91
C MET A 1 18.83 -23.98 -4.48
N SER A 2 17.91 -23.50 -3.65
CA SER A 2 16.76 -22.72 -4.13
C SER A 2 16.70 -21.43 -3.32
N THR A 3 17.25 -20.38 -3.93
CA THR A 3 17.01 -18.93 -3.76
C THR A 3 16.77 -18.37 -2.34
N PRO A 4 17.55 -17.36 -1.89
CA PRO A 4 17.25 -16.68 -0.64
C PRO A 4 15.86 -16.04 -0.73
N GLN A 5 15.03 -16.36 0.25
CA GLN A 5 13.67 -15.90 0.43
C GLN A 5 13.66 -14.36 0.50
N ASN A 6 13.50 -13.73 -0.65
CA ASN A 6 13.41 -12.29 -0.79
C ASN A 6 12.00 -11.89 -0.34
N ASN A 7 11.86 -11.57 0.94
CA ASN A 7 10.60 -11.23 1.60
C ASN A 7 10.07 -9.84 1.17
N LYS A 8 10.10 -9.56 -0.13
CA LYS A 8 9.63 -8.31 -0.73
C LYS A 8 8.12 -8.38 -0.90
N MET A 9 7.46 -7.30 -0.52
CA MET A 9 6.02 -7.19 -0.61
C MET A 9 5.53 -6.78 -2.01
N TYR A 10 6.44 -6.51 -2.93
CA TYR A 10 6.22 -5.88 -4.22
C TYR A 10 6.95 -6.66 -5.33
N ASP A 11 6.44 -6.53 -6.55
CA ASP A 11 7.02 -7.11 -7.76
C ASP A 11 7.10 -6.03 -8.84
N LEU A 12 8.33 -5.58 -9.15
CA LEU A 12 8.56 -4.53 -10.15
C LEU A 12 8.60 -5.05 -11.58
N SER A 13 8.41 -6.35 -11.83
CA SER A 13 8.58 -6.93 -13.18
C SER A 13 7.66 -6.24 -14.19
N GLN A 14 6.43 -5.90 -13.76
CA GLN A 14 5.49 -5.15 -14.59
C GLN A 14 5.96 -3.71 -14.84
N LEU A 15 6.49 -3.05 -13.82
CA LEU A 15 7.01 -1.68 -13.93
C LEU A 15 8.24 -1.62 -14.83
N GLU A 16 9.15 -2.59 -14.72
CA GLU A 16 10.33 -2.76 -15.57
C GLU A 16 9.95 -3.05 -17.03
N LEU A 17 8.93 -3.86 -17.26
CA LEU A 17 8.40 -4.12 -18.59
C LEU A 17 7.80 -2.84 -19.21
N LEU A 18 7.08 -2.05 -18.41
CA LEU A 18 6.49 -0.78 -18.84
C LEU A 18 7.56 0.30 -19.10
N SER A 19 8.62 0.31 -18.30
CA SER A 19 9.73 1.27 -18.46
C SER A 19 10.58 0.98 -19.70
N ARG A 20 10.49 -0.23 -20.27
CA ARG A 20 11.31 -0.69 -21.41
C ARG A 20 12.82 -0.53 -21.15
N GLY A 21 13.24 -0.68 -19.90
CA GLY A 21 14.64 -0.52 -19.48
C GLY A 21 15.04 0.91 -19.14
N ASP A 22 14.10 1.85 -18.98
CA ASP A 22 14.39 3.20 -18.46
C ASP A 22 14.35 3.22 -16.92
N ASP A 23 15.51 3.09 -16.29
CA ASP A 23 15.66 3.20 -14.83
C ASP A 23 15.21 4.55 -14.27
N SER A 24 15.31 5.63 -15.06
CA SER A 24 14.86 6.97 -14.65
C SER A 24 13.34 7.02 -14.53
N PHE A 25 12.63 6.30 -15.41
CA PHE A 25 11.18 6.15 -15.33
C PHE A 25 10.77 5.37 -14.07
N ILE A 26 11.44 4.25 -13.78
CA ILE A 26 11.17 3.43 -12.58
C ILE A 26 11.36 4.29 -11.32
N THR A 27 12.46 5.03 -11.24
CA THR A 27 12.79 5.93 -10.12
C THR A 27 11.69 6.97 -9.90
N LYS A 28 11.26 7.66 -10.96
CA LYS A 28 10.17 8.66 -10.86
C LYS A 28 8.85 8.06 -10.41
N MET A 29 8.55 6.85 -10.86
CA MET A 29 7.31 6.16 -10.52
C MET A 29 7.31 5.68 -9.07
N LEU A 30 8.44 5.17 -8.59
CA LEU A 30 8.66 4.84 -7.17
C LEU A 30 8.60 6.06 -6.26
N ASP A 31 9.17 7.20 -6.68
CA ASP A 31 9.10 8.44 -5.91
C ASP A 31 7.66 8.98 -5.81
N SER A 32 6.93 8.97 -6.92
CA SER A 32 5.51 9.34 -6.97
C SER A 32 4.65 8.41 -6.10
N PHE A 33 4.94 7.10 -6.15
CA PHE A 33 4.31 6.11 -5.29
C PHE A 33 4.57 6.41 -3.81
N ASN A 34 5.82 6.65 -3.44
CA ASN A 34 6.22 6.93 -2.06
C ASN A 34 5.54 8.17 -1.51
N SER A 35 5.42 9.22 -2.32
CA SER A 35 4.68 10.43 -1.95
C SER A 35 3.20 10.13 -1.73
N THR A 36 2.57 9.46 -2.69
CA THR A 36 1.15 9.05 -2.60
C THR A 36 0.88 8.17 -1.37
N LEU A 37 1.79 7.24 -1.08
CA LEU A 37 1.67 6.33 0.04
C LEU A 37 1.84 7.05 1.38
N LYS A 38 2.76 8.01 1.50
CA LYS A 38 2.91 8.85 2.70
C LYS A 38 1.66 9.70 2.96
N GLU A 39 1.11 10.31 1.92
CA GLU A 39 -0.15 11.08 2.01
C GLU A 39 -1.31 10.18 2.45
N GLY A 40 -1.44 8.99 1.84
CA GLY A 40 -2.45 8.01 2.22
C GLY A 40 -2.30 7.50 3.66
N ILE A 41 -1.08 7.21 4.13
CA ILE A 41 -0.79 6.85 5.53
C ILE A 41 -1.26 7.96 6.48
N SER A 42 -1.00 9.22 6.15
CA SER A 42 -1.44 10.36 6.96
C SER A 42 -2.96 10.45 7.00
N GLY A 43 -3.63 10.37 5.84
CA GLY A 43 -5.08 10.44 5.73
C GLY A 43 -5.79 9.27 6.45
N ILE A 44 -5.23 8.06 6.37
CA ILE A 44 -5.76 6.88 7.07
C ILE A 44 -5.60 7.03 8.58
N ASN A 45 -4.46 7.53 9.07
CA ASN A 45 -4.26 7.78 10.50
C ASN A 45 -5.25 8.82 11.03
N GLU A 46 -5.49 9.89 10.27
CA GLU A 46 -6.46 10.92 10.63
C GLU A 46 -7.88 10.35 10.64
N ALA A 47 -8.28 9.65 9.59
CA ALA A 47 -9.58 8.99 9.50
C ALA A 47 -9.80 8.02 10.67
N LYS A 48 -8.80 7.20 10.99
CA LYS A 48 -8.82 6.29 12.15
C LYS A 48 -9.00 7.05 13.47
N LYS A 49 -8.30 8.17 13.67
CA LYS A 49 -8.38 8.98 14.90
C LYS A 49 -9.77 9.57 15.12
N TYR A 50 -10.48 9.93 14.05
CA TYR A 50 -11.81 10.51 14.10
C TYR A 50 -12.94 9.49 13.86
N ASN A 51 -12.62 8.20 13.77
CA ASN A 51 -13.56 7.12 13.41
C ASN A 51 -14.32 7.39 12.09
N ASP A 52 -13.66 8.06 11.13
CA ASP A 52 -14.20 8.38 9.82
C ASP A 52 -13.92 7.24 8.82
N TRP A 53 -14.70 6.16 8.95
CA TRP A 53 -14.53 4.95 8.15
C TRP A 53 -14.82 5.16 6.66
N GLU A 54 -15.67 6.13 6.33
CA GLU A 54 -15.93 6.50 4.93
C GLU A 54 -14.69 7.15 4.30
N ASN A 55 -14.06 8.10 5.00
CA ASN A 55 -12.82 8.70 4.52
C ASN A 55 -11.69 7.67 4.48
N LEU A 56 -11.57 6.79 5.48
CA LEU A 56 -10.61 5.68 5.48
C LEU A 56 -10.75 4.84 4.20
N SER A 57 -11.96 4.41 3.87
CA SER A 57 -12.28 3.66 2.65
C SER A 57 -11.83 4.41 1.39
N LYS A 58 -12.10 5.73 1.30
CA LYS A 58 -11.64 6.57 0.17
C LYS A 58 -10.11 6.64 0.07
N GLN A 59 -9.40 6.76 1.19
CA GLN A 59 -7.93 6.79 1.17
C GLN A 59 -7.35 5.46 0.69
N VAL A 60 -7.84 4.34 1.21
CA VAL A 60 -7.38 3.01 0.83
C VAL A 60 -7.69 2.72 -0.65
N HIS A 61 -8.87 3.10 -1.14
CA HIS A 61 -9.24 2.99 -2.56
C HIS A 61 -8.26 3.72 -3.48
N LYS A 62 -7.79 4.91 -3.09
CA LYS A 62 -6.80 5.69 -3.85
C LYS A 62 -5.42 5.03 -3.91
N LEU A 63 -5.03 4.29 -2.87
CA LEU A 63 -3.75 3.59 -2.82
C LEU A 63 -3.74 2.30 -3.63
N LYS A 64 -4.89 1.65 -3.76
CA LYS A 64 -5.09 0.39 -4.48
C LYS A 64 -4.49 0.34 -5.90
N PRO A 65 -4.74 1.30 -6.81
CA PRO A 65 -4.14 1.26 -8.14
C PRO A 65 -2.62 1.39 -8.10
N SER A 66 -2.08 2.27 -7.25
CA SER A 66 -0.64 2.48 -7.13
C SER A 66 0.08 1.25 -6.58
N MET A 67 -0.53 0.55 -5.62
CA MET A 67 -0.02 -0.72 -5.09
C MET A 67 -0.05 -1.85 -6.13
N GLN A 68 -1.09 -1.90 -6.97
CA GLN A 68 -1.16 -2.89 -8.07
C GLN A 68 -0.06 -2.69 -9.10
N ILE A 69 0.25 -1.44 -9.46
CA ILE A 69 1.31 -1.15 -10.44
C ILE A 69 2.68 -1.62 -9.95
N LEU A 70 2.93 -1.54 -8.64
CA LEU A 70 4.14 -2.07 -8.00
C LEU A 70 4.08 -3.58 -7.69
N GLY A 71 3.02 -4.28 -8.11
CA GLY A 71 2.88 -5.71 -7.88
C GLY A 71 2.66 -6.09 -6.41
N VAL A 72 2.13 -5.17 -5.59
CA VAL A 72 1.85 -5.42 -4.16
C VAL A 72 0.54 -6.17 -4.00
N ASN A 73 0.59 -7.46 -4.26
CA ASN A 73 -0.59 -8.33 -4.21
C ASN A 73 -0.99 -8.74 -2.78
N SER A 74 -0.03 -8.75 -1.85
CA SER A 74 -0.23 -9.18 -0.46
C SER A 74 -1.20 -8.29 0.32
N LEU A 75 -1.36 -7.02 -0.07
CA LEU A 75 -2.25 -6.07 0.60
C LEU A 75 -3.65 -5.97 -0.03
N LYS A 76 -3.90 -6.68 -1.13
CA LYS A 76 -5.17 -6.57 -1.87
C LYS A 76 -6.39 -6.96 -1.02
N ASP A 77 -6.29 -8.06 -0.28
CA ASP A 77 -7.36 -8.52 0.61
C ASP A 77 -7.60 -7.52 1.74
N LEU A 78 -6.51 -7.02 2.34
CA LEU A 78 -6.60 -6.09 3.44
C LEU A 78 -7.21 -4.75 3.01
N ILE A 79 -6.82 -4.24 1.83
CA ILE A 79 -7.46 -3.10 1.17
C ILE A 79 -8.96 -3.32 0.99
N CYS A 80 -9.35 -4.50 0.47
CA CYS A 80 -10.74 -4.83 0.24
C CYS A 80 -11.57 -4.83 1.53
N SER A 81 -11.02 -5.38 2.62
CA SER A 81 -11.66 -5.31 3.95
C SER A 81 -11.80 -3.87 4.43
N LEU A 82 -10.73 -3.07 4.38
CA LEU A 82 -10.79 -1.66 4.80
C LEU A 82 -11.77 -0.82 3.96
N GLU A 83 -11.96 -1.16 2.68
CA GLU A 83 -12.89 -0.48 1.80
C GLU A 83 -14.38 -0.78 2.12
N ASN A 84 -14.69 -1.96 2.70
CA ASN A 84 -16.05 -2.50 2.71
C ASN A 84 -16.57 -2.92 4.10
N ASP A 85 -15.72 -3.30 5.05
CA ASP A 85 -16.13 -3.86 6.35
C ASP A 85 -17.08 -2.92 7.12
N TYR A 86 -16.87 -1.60 7.04
CA TYR A 86 -17.72 -0.60 7.71
C TYR A 86 -19.15 -0.49 7.15
N LYS A 87 -19.40 -1.05 5.97
CA LYS A 87 -20.73 -1.07 5.33
C LYS A 87 -21.54 -2.32 5.68
N THR A 88 -20.94 -3.27 6.42
CA THR A 88 -21.57 -4.54 6.75
C THR A 88 -22.48 -4.41 7.97
N GLU A 89 -23.56 -5.19 8.02
CA GLU A 89 -24.48 -5.19 9.17
C GLU A 89 -23.82 -5.67 10.48
N ASN A 90 -22.74 -6.46 10.38
CA ASN A 90 -21.95 -6.96 11.51
C ASN A 90 -20.64 -6.18 11.70
N PHE A 91 -20.66 -4.87 11.40
CA PHE A 91 -19.48 -4.03 11.51
C PHE A 91 -18.86 -4.10 12.92
N ASN A 92 -17.58 -4.46 12.97
CA ASN A 92 -16.78 -4.47 14.19
C ASN A 92 -15.67 -3.42 14.08
N GLU A 93 -15.84 -2.32 14.80
CA GLU A 93 -14.89 -1.21 14.82
C GLU A 93 -13.49 -1.65 15.26
N ASN A 94 -13.37 -2.44 16.32
CA ASN A 94 -12.07 -2.91 16.81
C ASN A 94 -11.33 -3.74 15.75
N SER A 95 -12.05 -4.64 15.07
CA SER A 95 -11.46 -5.45 14.00
C SER A 95 -11.00 -4.58 12.82
N LEU A 96 -11.75 -3.54 12.46
CA LEU A 96 -11.35 -2.59 11.42
C LEU A 96 -10.11 -1.79 11.84
N ILE A 97 -10.02 -1.37 13.10
CA ILE A 97 -8.86 -0.67 13.66
C ILE A 97 -7.63 -1.58 13.60
N GLU A 98 -7.72 -2.84 14.03
CA GLU A 98 -6.62 -3.81 13.96
C GLU A 98 -6.13 -4.02 12.53
N LYS A 99 -7.06 -4.20 11.57
CA LYS A 99 -6.73 -4.28 10.14
C LYS A 99 -6.06 -3.01 9.64
N THR A 100 -6.53 -1.84 10.10
CA THR A 100 -5.97 -0.54 9.71
C THR A 100 -4.54 -0.40 10.22
N ASP A 101 -4.27 -0.77 11.47
CA ASP A 101 -2.92 -0.73 12.03
C ASP A 101 -1.98 -1.70 11.30
N ALA A 102 -2.44 -2.91 11.00
CA ALA A 102 -1.71 -3.85 10.17
C ALA A 102 -1.43 -3.26 8.77
N PHE A 103 -2.40 -2.61 8.13
CA PHE A 103 -2.19 -1.95 6.83
C PHE A 103 -1.10 -0.89 6.92
N LEU A 104 -1.15 -0.03 7.93
CA LEU A 104 -0.21 1.07 8.11
C LEU A 104 1.21 0.56 8.34
N GLU A 105 1.39 -0.51 9.10
CA GLU A 105 2.69 -1.17 9.30
C GLU A 105 3.25 -1.74 8.00
N ASN A 106 2.39 -2.41 7.22
CA ASN A 106 2.74 -2.91 5.90
C ASN A 106 3.11 -1.79 4.92
N CYS A 107 2.39 -0.67 4.93
CA CYS A 107 2.70 0.51 4.13
C CYS A 107 4.05 1.13 4.50
N ARG A 108 4.37 1.21 5.80
CA ARG A 108 5.69 1.68 6.28
C ARG A 108 6.81 0.76 5.81
N THR A 109 6.60 -0.56 5.89
CA THR A 109 7.56 -1.55 5.40
C THR A 109 7.80 -1.39 3.90
N LEU A 110 6.74 -1.20 3.13
CA LEU A 110 6.81 -0.97 1.69
C LEU A 110 7.55 0.34 1.34
N LEU A 111 7.33 1.42 2.09
CA LEU A 111 8.10 2.66 1.93
C LEU A 111 9.60 2.44 2.13
N ILE A 112 9.98 1.73 3.20
CA ILE A 112 11.39 1.44 3.48
C ILE A 112 11.99 0.60 2.33
N GLN A 113 11.28 -0.44 1.90
CA GLN A 113 11.74 -1.31 0.82
C GLN A 113 11.92 -0.58 -0.51
N THR A 114 10.98 0.28 -0.88
CA THR A 114 11.03 1.07 -2.13
C THR A 114 12.08 2.18 -2.07
N GLN A 115 12.28 2.84 -0.92
CA GLN A 115 13.36 3.82 -0.74
C GLN A 115 14.76 3.21 -0.83
N GLN A 116 14.94 1.97 -0.38
CA GLN A 116 16.21 1.25 -0.53
C GLN A 116 16.57 0.98 -2.00
N ILE A 117 15.59 0.96 -2.92
CA ILE A 117 15.82 0.80 -4.36
C ILE A 117 16.33 2.12 -4.96
N LEU A 118 15.73 3.25 -4.56
CA LEU A 118 16.09 4.58 -5.04
C LEU A 118 17.51 5.01 -4.63
N HIS A 119 18.02 4.44 -3.54
CA HIS A 119 19.34 4.74 -2.98
C HIS A 119 20.41 3.68 -3.31
N LYS A 120 20.08 2.70 -4.17
CA LYS A 120 21.03 1.71 -4.68
C LYS A 120 21.71 2.22 -5.95
#